data_AF-A0A952RDG6-F1
#
_entry.id   AF-A0A952RDG6-F1
#
_cell.length_a   1.000
_cell.length_b   1.000
_cell.length_c   1.000
_cell.angle_alpha   90.00
_cell.angle_beta   90.00
_cell.angle_gamma   90.00
#
_symmetry.space_group_name_H-M   'P 1'
#
loop_
_entity.id
_entity.type
_entity.pdbx_description
1 polymer ?
#
loop_
_entity_poly.entity_id
_entity_poly.type
_entity_poly.pdbx_seq_one_letter_code
_entity_poly.pdbx_strand_id
1 'polypeptide(L)'
;MMRRTLTALAFALAAFSCSGARSEGLDTSKIPDDLRSDYQLFTTKCSKCHSLARPLSSNITDDDQWVMYVNRMRRQPGSGISYDDQAHILRFLKWYAADLRRIQEEKRSGGAPSASASASASASAPAPASAPASPPSPPPAPPSPPAVDAQDGGP
;
A
#
# COMPACT_ATOMS: atom_id res chain seq x y z
N MET A 1 -39.47 -56.42 34.88
CA MET A 1 -39.73 -55.01 34.56
C MET A 1 -38.54 -54.17 35.01
N MET A 2 -37.70 -53.67 34.10
CA MET A 2 -37.12 -52.32 34.16
C MET A 2 -36.36 -52.05 32.85
N ARG A 3 -36.93 -51.14 32.05
CA ARG A 3 -36.29 -50.49 30.91
C ARG A 3 -35.55 -49.26 31.45
N ARG A 4 -34.45 -48.82 30.79
CA ARG A 4 -34.12 -47.42 30.41
C ARG A 4 -32.63 -47.29 30.12
N THR A 5 -32.24 -47.36 28.84
CA THR A 5 -32.07 -46.25 27.86
C THR A 5 -30.63 -45.75 27.79
N LEU A 6 -29.93 -46.23 26.75
CA LEU A 6 -28.72 -45.67 26.17
C LEU A 6 -28.89 -44.17 25.91
N THR A 7 -27.96 -43.35 26.38
CA THR A 7 -27.75 -41.98 25.88
C THR A 7 -26.26 -41.80 25.63
N ALA A 8 -25.84 -42.12 24.39
CA ALA A 8 -24.57 -41.69 23.87
C ALA A 8 -24.66 -40.17 23.60
N LEU A 9 -23.96 -39.39 24.40
CA LEU A 9 -23.92 -37.94 24.25
C LEU A 9 -22.83 -37.59 23.22
N ALA A 10 -23.22 -37.59 21.94
CA ALA A 10 -22.38 -37.08 20.87
C ALA A 10 -22.36 -35.55 20.91
N PHE A 11 -21.37 -34.96 21.58
CA PHE A 11 -21.06 -33.54 21.46
C PHE A 11 -20.29 -33.28 20.16
N ALA A 12 -21.02 -33.14 19.06
CA ALA A 12 -20.47 -32.56 17.83
C ALA A 12 -20.49 -31.02 17.96
N LEU A 13 -19.44 -30.43 18.53
CA LEU A 13 -19.21 -28.98 18.41
C LEU A 13 -18.80 -28.67 16.97
N ALA A 14 -19.79 -28.30 16.15
CA ALA A 14 -19.55 -27.65 14.87
C ALA A 14 -19.03 -26.22 15.09
N ALA A 15 -17.72 -26.05 15.14
CA ALA A 15 -17.08 -24.73 15.07
C ALA A 15 -17.15 -24.23 13.61
N PHE A 16 -18.31 -23.69 13.21
CA PHE A 16 -18.49 -22.99 11.94
C PHE A 16 -17.88 -21.59 12.08
N SER A 17 -16.54 -21.51 12.06
CA SER A 17 -15.84 -20.23 11.89
C SER A 17 -16.00 -19.81 10.44
N CYS A 18 -17.10 -19.12 10.13
CA CYS A 18 -17.22 -18.37 8.89
C CYS A 18 -16.08 -17.34 8.85
N SER A 19 -15.07 -17.61 8.03
CA SER A 19 -14.12 -16.61 7.54
C SER A 19 -14.91 -15.47 6.93
N GLY A 20 -15.16 -14.42 7.71
CA GLY A 20 -15.84 -13.22 7.25
C GLY A 20 -15.11 -12.68 6.03
N ALA A 21 -15.78 -12.70 4.88
CA ALA A 21 -15.34 -11.96 3.72
C ALA A 21 -15.25 -10.49 4.14
N ARG A 22 -14.03 -10.00 4.39
CA ARG A 22 -13.82 -8.57 4.62
C ARG A 22 -14.27 -7.87 3.35
N SER A 23 -15.20 -6.93 3.48
CA SER A 23 -15.55 -6.04 2.38
C SER A 23 -14.27 -5.45 1.81
N GLU A 24 -14.03 -5.62 0.51
CA GLU A 24 -12.88 -5.02 -0.14
C GLU A 24 -13.09 -3.51 -0.19
N GLY A 25 -12.23 -2.76 0.50
CA GLY A 25 -12.30 -1.31 0.56
C GLY A 25 -12.29 -0.74 1.96
N LEU A 26 -12.30 0.58 2.03
CA LEU A 26 -12.41 1.39 3.23
C LEU A 26 -13.83 1.95 3.38
N ASP A 27 -14.19 2.22 4.63
CA ASP A 27 -15.38 2.98 4.99
C ASP A 27 -15.21 4.44 4.53
N THR A 28 -16.04 4.87 3.59
CA THR A 28 -15.97 6.21 2.96
C THR A 28 -16.29 7.33 3.94
N SER A 29 -16.99 7.06 5.05
CA SER A 29 -17.25 8.06 6.09
C SER A 29 -15.99 8.49 6.84
N LYS A 30 -14.92 7.70 6.76
CA LYS A 30 -13.61 7.99 7.37
C LYS A 30 -12.65 8.71 6.42
N ILE A 31 -13.02 8.85 5.15
CA ILE A 31 -12.21 9.50 4.12
C ILE A 31 -12.63 10.98 4.03
N PRO A 32 -11.68 11.94 4.12
CA PRO A 32 -11.94 13.36 3.89
C PRO A 32 -12.69 13.60 2.58
N ASP A 33 -13.62 14.55 2.58
CA ASP A 33 -14.55 14.78 1.46
C ASP A 33 -13.83 15.06 0.13
N ASP A 34 -12.72 15.78 0.18
CA ASP A 34 -11.86 16.13 -0.96
C ASP A 34 -11.04 14.94 -1.51
N LEU A 35 -10.97 13.82 -0.78
CA LEU A 35 -10.29 12.59 -1.18
C LEU A 35 -11.24 11.47 -1.60
N ARG A 36 -12.56 11.63 -1.43
CA ARG A 36 -13.53 10.57 -1.76
C ARG A 36 -13.54 10.22 -3.25
N SER A 37 -13.39 11.22 -4.13
CA SER A 37 -13.28 11.01 -5.57
C SER A 37 -11.99 10.26 -5.95
N ASP A 38 -10.87 10.58 -5.30
CA ASP A 38 -9.61 9.85 -5.49
C ASP A 38 -9.72 8.40 -5.03
N TYR A 39 -10.39 8.16 -3.91
CA TYR A 39 -10.65 6.81 -3.42
C TYR A 39 -11.51 6.02 -4.42
N GLN A 40 -12.56 6.62 -4.97
CA GLN A 40 -13.37 5.99 -6.03
C GLN A 40 -12.55 5.69 -7.28
N LEU A 41 -11.64 6.59 -7.66
CA LEU A 41 -10.74 6.36 -8.78
C LEU A 41 -9.78 5.20 -8.50
N PHE A 42 -9.18 5.18 -7.31
CA PHE A 42 -8.34 4.09 -6.83
C PHE A 42 -9.07 2.75 -6.86
N THR A 43 -10.28 2.65 -6.30
CA THR A 43 -11.03 1.39 -6.30
C THR A 43 -11.39 0.95 -7.71
N THR A 44 -11.74 1.88 -8.60
CA THR A 44 -12.09 1.59 -10.00
C THR A 44 -10.89 1.11 -10.81
N LYS A 45 -9.73 1.76 -10.67
CA LYS A 45 -8.54 1.47 -11.48
C LYS A 45 -7.75 0.28 -10.95
N CYS A 46 -7.54 0.21 -9.63
CA CYS A 46 -6.69 -0.80 -9.01
C CYS A 46 -7.37 -2.16 -8.85
N SER A 47 -8.70 -2.24 -8.92
CA SER A 47 -9.44 -3.51 -8.89
C SER A 47 -9.44 -4.27 -10.23
N LYS A 48 -9.01 -3.63 -11.33
CA LYS A 48 -9.09 -4.22 -12.68
C LYS A 48 -8.23 -5.46 -12.88
N CYS A 49 -7.11 -5.55 -12.15
CA CYS A 49 -6.12 -6.62 -12.34
C CYS A 49 -5.95 -7.51 -11.10
N HIS A 50 -6.36 -7.06 -9.91
CA HIS A 50 -6.31 -7.83 -8.68
C HIS A 50 -7.21 -7.20 -7.60
N SER A 51 -7.43 -7.95 -6.52
CA SER A 51 -8.13 -7.49 -5.32
C SER A 51 -7.54 -6.20 -4.71
N LEU A 52 -8.41 -5.38 -4.11
CA LEU A 52 -8.00 -4.15 -3.40
C LEU A 52 -7.27 -4.45 -2.09
N ALA A 53 -7.32 -5.69 -1.60
CA ALA A 53 -6.52 -6.10 -0.46
C ALA A 53 -5.02 -5.94 -0.73
N ARG A 54 -4.56 -6.08 -1.98
CA ARG A 54 -3.13 -5.93 -2.33
C ARG A 54 -2.55 -4.59 -1.87
N PRO A 55 -3.09 -3.43 -2.29
CA PRO A 55 -2.65 -2.15 -1.77
C PRO A 55 -3.07 -1.91 -0.31
N LEU A 56 -4.32 -2.20 0.07
CA LEU A 56 -4.85 -1.79 1.38
C LEU A 56 -4.25 -2.57 2.57
N SER A 57 -3.73 -3.78 2.35
CA SER A 57 -3.09 -4.60 3.39
C SER A 57 -1.55 -4.61 3.31
N SER A 58 -0.96 -3.80 2.42
CA SER A 58 0.49 -3.79 2.17
C SER A 58 1.35 -3.28 3.34
N ASN A 59 0.76 -2.56 4.30
CA ASN A 59 1.46 -1.82 5.36
C ASN A 59 2.51 -0.81 4.85
N ILE A 60 2.45 -0.41 3.58
CA ILE A 60 3.35 0.60 3.03
C ILE A 60 2.97 1.95 3.63
N THR A 61 3.89 2.52 4.41
CA THR A 61 3.79 3.85 4.98
C THR A 61 4.75 4.85 4.36
N ASP A 62 5.56 4.43 3.38
CA ASP A 62 6.53 5.30 2.69
C ASP A 62 5.95 5.85 1.38
N ASP A 63 6.09 7.16 1.18
CA ASP A 63 5.51 7.87 0.04
C ASP A 63 6.21 7.52 -1.28
N ASP A 64 7.53 7.37 -1.27
CA ASP A 64 8.32 7.06 -2.47
C ASP A 64 8.08 5.62 -2.93
N GLN A 65 7.92 4.69 -1.99
CA GLN A 65 7.46 3.32 -2.28
C GLN A 65 6.12 3.35 -3.01
N TRP A 66 5.15 4.16 -2.55
CA TRP A 66 3.86 4.28 -3.24
C TRP A 66 4.01 4.81 -4.67
N VAL A 67 4.84 5.84 -4.89
CA VAL A 67 5.12 6.37 -6.23
C VAL A 67 5.67 5.28 -7.15
N MET A 68 6.63 4.49 -6.65
CA MET A 68 7.23 3.39 -7.41
C MET A 68 6.22 2.30 -7.77
N TYR A 69 5.36 1.89 -6.82
CA TYR A 69 4.35 0.87 -7.05
C TYR A 69 3.26 1.34 -8.03
N VAL A 70 2.70 2.53 -7.85
CA VAL A 70 1.65 3.04 -8.74
C VAL A 70 2.21 3.26 -10.14
N ASN A 71 3.42 3.79 -10.30
CA ASN A 71 4.07 3.91 -11.61
C ASN A 71 4.29 2.55 -12.28
N ARG A 72 4.65 1.51 -11.52
CA ARG A 72 4.77 0.14 -12.03
C ARG A 72 3.42 -0.40 -12.51
N MET A 73 2.35 -0.21 -11.74
CA MET A 73 1.00 -0.67 -12.10
C MET A 73 0.46 0.08 -13.31
N ARG A 74 0.72 1.39 -13.41
CA ARG A 74 0.36 2.21 -14.55
C ARG A 74 0.91 1.67 -15.87
N ARG A 75 2.15 1.18 -15.85
CA ARG A 75 2.83 0.63 -17.02
C ARG A 75 2.39 -0.79 -17.40
N GLN A 76 1.53 -1.44 -16.60
CA GLN A 76 1.00 -2.75 -16.97
C GLN A 76 0.01 -2.64 -18.14
N PRO A 77 0.09 -3.55 -19.13
CA PRO A 77 -0.90 -3.61 -20.21
C PRO A 77 -2.32 -3.71 -19.65
N GLY A 78 -3.24 -2.90 -20.18
CA GLY A 78 -4.65 -2.91 -19.75
C GLY A 78 -4.95 -2.27 -18.39
N SER A 79 -3.96 -1.67 -17.70
CA SER A 79 -4.18 -0.99 -16.41
C SER A 79 -5.19 0.16 -16.54
N GLY A 80 -5.16 0.88 -17.67
CA GLY A 80 -6.00 2.05 -17.90
C GLY A 80 -5.75 3.21 -16.93
N ILE A 81 -4.56 3.26 -16.30
CA ILE A 81 -4.14 4.33 -15.40
C ILE A 81 -3.36 5.36 -16.25
N SER A 82 -3.88 6.57 -16.36
CA SER A 82 -3.19 7.72 -16.96
C SER A 82 -2.22 8.38 -15.98
N TYR A 83 -1.44 9.37 -16.44
CA TYR A 83 -0.61 10.17 -15.53
C TYR A 83 -1.45 11.01 -14.56
N ASP A 84 -2.61 11.48 -15.00
CA ASP A 84 -3.57 12.20 -14.16
C ASP A 84 -4.18 11.27 -13.11
N ASP A 85 -4.64 10.08 -13.52
CA ASP A 85 -5.14 9.06 -12.60
C ASP A 85 -4.09 8.71 -11.53
N GLN A 86 -2.81 8.58 -11.95
CA GLN A 86 -1.70 8.29 -11.03
C GLN A 86 -1.57 9.37 -9.95
N ALA A 87 -1.70 10.66 -10.29
CA ALA A 87 -1.57 11.75 -9.33
C ALA A 87 -2.69 11.69 -8.27
N HIS A 88 -3.93 11.46 -8.70
CA HIS A 88 -5.09 11.31 -7.82
C HIS A 88 -5.00 10.06 -6.94
N ILE A 89 -4.63 8.92 -7.51
CA ILE A 89 -4.43 7.66 -6.76
C ILE A 89 -3.34 7.83 -5.70
N LEU A 90 -2.23 8.50 -6.03
CA LEU A 90 -1.15 8.76 -5.08
C LEU A 90 -1.57 9.72 -3.98
N ARG A 91 -2.40 10.73 -4.25
CA ARG A 91 -2.92 11.64 -3.22
C ARG A 91 -3.69 10.85 -2.15
N PHE A 92 -4.59 9.97 -2.56
CA PHE A 92 -5.30 9.07 -1.64
C PHE A 92 -4.35 8.12 -0.88
N LEU A 93 -3.43 7.43 -1.56
CA LEU A 93 -2.56 6.43 -0.92
C LEU A 93 -1.59 7.05 0.08
N LYS A 94 -1.12 8.27 -0.15
CA LYS A 94 -0.27 9.02 0.79
C LYS A 94 -1.04 9.45 2.03
N TRP A 95 -2.28 9.90 1.88
CA TRP A 95 -3.17 10.14 3.01
C TRP A 95 -3.40 8.85 3.82
N TYR A 96 -3.70 7.73 3.14
CA TYR A 96 -3.89 6.44 3.80
C TYR A 96 -2.62 5.98 4.55
N ALA A 97 -1.44 6.14 3.94
CA ALA A 97 -0.16 5.86 4.58
C ALA A 97 0.06 6.71 5.84
N ALA A 98 -0.27 8.01 5.79
CA ALA A 98 -0.21 8.89 6.95
C ALA A 98 -1.16 8.45 8.08
N ASP A 99 -2.37 8.00 7.71
CA ASP A 99 -3.34 7.48 8.66
C ASP A 99 -2.85 6.19 9.35
N LEU A 100 -2.24 5.28 8.59
CA LEU A 100 -1.60 4.08 9.14
C LEU A 100 -0.48 4.42 10.13
N ARG A 101 0.38 5.39 9.81
CA ARG A 101 1.44 5.85 10.74
C ARG A 101 0.84 6.41 12.04
N ARG A 102 -0.22 7.21 11.94
CA ARG A 102 -0.94 7.76 13.10
C ARG A 102 -1.49 6.64 14.00
N ILE A 103 -2.20 5.66 13.41
CA ILE A 103 -2.76 4.52 14.16
C ILE A 103 -1.65 3.69 14.81
N GLN A 104 -0.53 3.48 14.12
CA GLN A 104 0.61 2.74 14.67
C GLN A 104 1.24 3.46 15.88
N GLU A 105 1.38 4.79 15.81
CA GLU A 105 1.90 5.60 16.92
C GLU A 105 0.91 5.65 18.09
N GLU A 106 -0.40 5.79 17.84
CA GLU A 106 -1.45 5.69 18.86
C GLU A 106 -1.43 4.32 19.56
N LYS A 107 -1.25 3.24 18.82
CA LYS A 107 -1.13 1.89 19.38
C LYS A 107 0.15 1.73 20.23
N ARG A 108 1.25 2.33 19.78
CA ARG A 108 2.53 2.32 20.49
C ARG A 108 2.47 3.13 21.79
N SER A 109 1.84 4.29 21.76
CA SER A 109 1.65 5.18 22.91
C SER A 109 0.57 4.70 23.89
N GLY A 110 -0.47 4.02 23.39
CA GLY A 110 -1.52 3.39 24.20
C GLY A 110 -1.12 2.07 24.88
N GLY A 111 0.12 1.61 24.68
CA GLY A 111 0.68 0.36 25.24
C GLY A 111 1.67 0.52 26.40
N ALA A 112 2.24 1.71 26.65
CA ALA A 112 3.06 2.05 27.81
C ALA A 112 3.41 3.56 27.81
N PRO A 113 3.58 4.23 28.98
CA PRO A 113 4.04 5.61 29.02
C PRO A 113 5.55 5.65 28.73
N SER A 114 5.95 6.13 27.54
CA SER A 114 7.36 6.34 27.25
C SER A 114 7.82 7.67 27.85
N ALA A 115 8.33 7.59 29.07
CA ALA A 115 9.26 8.55 29.62
C ALA A 115 10.54 8.57 28.78
N SER A 116 10.57 9.42 27.75
CA SER A 116 11.82 10.02 27.25
C SER A 116 11.50 11.26 26.41
N ALA A 117 10.93 12.27 27.07
CA ALA A 117 11.00 13.66 26.64
C ALA A 117 11.44 14.50 27.85
N SER A 118 12.63 14.19 28.34
CA SER A 118 13.49 15.12 29.10
C SER A 118 14.88 14.52 29.23
N ALA A 119 15.67 14.68 28.17
CA ALA A 119 17.09 15.00 28.31
C ALA A 119 17.28 16.34 27.59
N SER A 120 17.53 17.36 28.41
CA SER A 120 17.69 18.78 28.17
C SER A 120 18.36 19.22 26.86
N ALA A 121 17.88 20.38 26.41
CA ALA A 121 18.59 21.31 25.55
C ALA A 121 19.86 21.88 26.20
N SER A 122 20.77 22.34 25.32
CA SER A 122 21.92 23.26 25.48
C SER A 122 23.24 22.68 26.03
N ALA A 123 24.43 22.91 25.46
CA ALA A 123 24.87 23.74 24.32
C ALA A 123 26.33 23.36 23.92
N SER A 124 26.70 23.48 22.63
CA SER A 124 27.89 24.21 22.12
C SER A 124 28.36 23.82 20.71
N ALA A 125 28.46 24.85 19.86
CA ALA A 125 29.32 25.07 18.67
C ALA A 125 29.17 24.20 17.39
N PRO A 126 29.30 24.82 16.19
CA PRO A 126 29.16 24.14 14.90
C PRO A 126 30.50 23.64 14.33
N ALA A 127 30.47 22.54 13.59
CA ALA A 127 31.56 22.00 12.77
C ALA A 127 30.98 21.29 11.52
N PRO A 128 31.76 21.11 10.44
CA PRO A 128 31.40 21.63 9.11
C PRO A 128 30.51 20.71 8.26
N ALA A 129 29.93 21.33 7.24
CA ALA A 129 29.18 20.69 6.16
C ALA A 129 29.97 19.55 5.51
N SER A 130 29.48 18.33 5.70
CA SER A 130 29.85 17.19 4.86
C SER A 130 29.29 17.40 3.46
N ALA A 131 30.16 17.23 2.46
CA ALA A 131 29.85 17.30 1.04
C ALA A 131 28.67 16.40 0.65
N PRO A 132 27.91 16.73 -0.43
CA PRO A 132 26.85 15.87 -0.92
C PRO A 132 27.44 14.55 -1.43
N ALA A 133 26.81 13.43 -1.05
CA ALA A 133 27.07 12.14 -1.65
C ALA A 133 26.84 12.21 -3.16
N SER A 134 27.78 11.66 -3.94
CA SER A 134 27.67 11.57 -5.39
C SER A 134 26.37 10.86 -5.80
N PRO A 135 25.69 11.31 -6.87
CA PRO A 135 24.53 10.60 -7.38
C PRO A 135 24.91 9.19 -7.83
N PRO A 136 24.00 8.21 -7.75
CA PRO A 136 24.23 6.89 -8.29
C PRO A 136 24.47 6.97 -9.80
N SER A 137 25.38 6.15 -10.31
CA SER A 137 25.64 6.04 -11.76
C SER A 137 24.35 5.74 -12.52
N PRO A 138 24.14 6.33 -13.71
CA PRO A 138 22.99 6.02 -14.54
C PRO A 138 22.99 4.52 -14.93
N PRO A 139 21.81 3.90 -15.10
CA PRO A 139 21.73 2.54 -15.62
C PRO A 139 22.35 2.46 -17.01
N PRO A 140 22.85 1.27 -17.43
CA PRO A 140 23.38 1.08 -18.77
C PRO A 140 22.32 1.43 -19.82
N ALA A 141 22.75 2.08 -20.91
CA ALA A 141 21.87 2.38 -22.03
C ALA A 141 21.23 1.08 -22.58
N PRO A 142 19.97 1.12 -23.03
CA PRO A 142 19.37 -0.02 -23.71
C PRO A 142 20.17 -0.39 -24.96
N PRO A 143 20.18 -1.67 -25.38
CA PRO A 143 20.84 -2.07 -26.61
C PRO A 143 20.24 -1.32 -27.79
N SER A 144 21.09 -0.86 -28.72
CA SER A 144 20.65 -0.26 -29.96
C SER A 144 19.69 -1.21 -30.70
N PRO A 145 18.60 -0.70 -31.31
CA PRO A 145 17.76 -1.54 -32.15
C PRO A 145 18.61 -2.15 -33.27
N PRO A 146 18.30 -3.38 -33.72
CA PRO A 146 18.95 -3.96 -34.89
C PRO A 146 18.80 -3.00 -36.06
N ALA A 147 19.87 -2.84 -36.85
CA ALA A 147 19.81 -2.12 -38.10
C ALA A 147 18.70 -2.73 -38.94
N VAL A 148 17.67 -1.95 -39.25
CA VAL A 148 16.65 -2.34 -40.21
C VAL A 148 17.33 -2.30 -41.58
N ASP A 149 17.70 -3.47 -42.10
CA ASP A 149 18.10 -3.61 -43.50
C ASP A 149 16.91 -3.15 -44.35
N ALA A 150 17.08 -1.99 -44.99
CA ALA A 150 16.18 -1.48 -45.99
C ALA A 150 16.29 -2.37 -47.23
N GLN A 151 15.58 -3.50 -47.23
CA GLN A 151 15.36 -4.29 -48.44
C GLN A 151 14.22 -3.68 -49.24
N ASP A 152 14.66 -2.86 -50.20
CA ASP A 152 14.29 -2.92 -51.61
C ASP A 152 12.79 -3.12 -51.89
N GLY A 153 12.11 -1.98 -52.02
CA GLY A 153 10.88 -1.92 -52.81
C GLY A 153 11.23 -2.00 -54.29
N GLY A 154 10.84 -3.09 -54.93
CA GLY A 154 10.83 -3.23 -56.39
C GLY A 154 9.60 -4.05 -56.81
N PRO A 155 8.88 -3.64 -57.87
CA PRO A 155 7.65 -4.28 -58.34
C PRO A 155 7.86 -5.67 -58.97
#